data_AF-A0AAW8JLS2-F1
#
_entry.id   AF-A0AAW8JLS2-F1
#
_cell.length_a   1.000
_cell.length_b   1.000
_cell.length_c   1.000
_cell.angle_alpha   90.00
_cell.angle_beta   90.00
_cell.angle_gamma   90.00
#
_symmetry.space_group_name_H-M   'P 1'
#
loop_
_entity.id
_entity.type
_entity.pdbx_description
1 polymer ?
#
loop_
_entity_poly.entity_id
_entity_poly.type
_entity_poly.pdbx_seq_one_letter_code
_entity_poly.pdbx_strand_id
1 'polypeptide(L)'
;MKKSLIAIVLASSGLMLSACNDSNDGGSGSTSSADINNIQNPVVTTTAYSKDADIAALAADSQLMTYKMKGVNGDEVQATALVFTPRTAAPAGGWPVVVWAHGTTGVADQCAPSQQGLQGTQYLLMKLLAAGYVVVAPDYEGLGEPGGKEAHPFLNVKSEAYSITDAVVAARDYLTKQGKLVSKQWMTVGHSQGGQAALGAAQYAARANLDYKGTVAVAPASNLTIILNVGESQVANADLNTKITTLAALDTFTSLITAGLQTSNPSLKFSDIFKSPTDKIAETANTVCYTQLGQSLGGAMGVYASQNAGSLDGYPRTQSNFMALPAVSKFLVTDSQPLQVKLNQPVIIYQGGADTTVPKSATDLLLSGVPAKESQISYRTNDAWDHTTAYVLNLDNIVADVQSLMPTK
;
A
#
# COMPACT_ATOMS: atom_id res chain seq x y z
N MET A 1 -79.97 -10.36 -33.12
CA MET A 1 -80.57 -9.01 -32.96
C MET A 1 -79.72 -8.21 -31.97
N LYS A 2 -79.55 -6.92 -32.25
CA LYS A 2 -78.66 -5.94 -31.63
C LYS A 2 -78.82 -5.78 -30.10
N LYS A 3 -77.72 -5.39 -29.43
CA LYS A 3 -77.51 -4.26 -28.48
C LYS A 3 -76.32 -4.61 -27.56
N SER A 4 -75.14 -4.00 -27.68
CA SER A 4 -74.74 -2.66 -27.18
C SER A 4 -74.90 -2.52 -25.66
N LEU A 5 -73.80 -2.42 -24.89
CA LEU A 5 -73.28 -1.18 -24.29
C LEU A 5 -72.27 -1.41 -23.14
N ILE A 6 -71.38 -0.43 -23.04
CA ILE A 6 -70.26 -0.21 -22.11
C ILE A 6 -70.75 0.40 -20.78
N ALA A 7 -70.10 0.08 -19.66
CA ALA A 7 -69.81 0.95 -18.50
C ALA A 7 -68.91 0.16 -17.52
N ILE A 8 -67.60 0.43 -17.38
CA ILE A 8 -66.94 1.35 -16.43
C ILE A 8 -67.59 1.38 -15.04
N VAL A 9 -66.78 1.16 -13.98
CA VAL A 9 -66.61 2.08 -12.82
C VAL A 9 -66.22 1.35 -11.51
N LEU A 10 -65.04 1.76 -11.02
CA LEU A 10 -64.58 1.99 -9.63
C LEU A 10 -64.10 0.87 -8.70
N ALA A 11 -62.89 1.17 -8.22
CA ALA A 11 -62.19 0.65 -7.06
C ALA A 11 -62.82 1.06 -5.73
N SER A 12 -62.64 0.21 -4.71
CA SER A 12 -62.45 0.58 -3.29
C SER A 12 -61.95 -0.68 -2.57
N SER A 13 -60.71 -0.70 -2.10
CA SER A 13 -60.29 -0.32 -0.75
C SER A 13 -60.71 -1.32 0.33
N GLY A 14 -59.79 -2.21 0.70
CA GLY A 14 -59.79 -2.93 1.96
C GLY A 14 -58.48 -2.67 2.70
N LEU A 15 -58.48 -1.68 3.59
CA LEU A 15 -57.46 -1.44 4.61
C LEU A 15 -58.06 -1.84 5.95
N MET A 16 -57.39 -2.74 6.68
CA MET A 16 -57.29 -2.90 8.14
C MET A 16 -56.46 -4.19 8.36
N LEU A 17 -55.52 -4.38 9.29
CA LEU A 17 -54.81 -3.59 10.28
C LEU A 17 -53.62 -4.48 10.74
N SER A 18 -52.60 -3.87 11.30
CA SER A 18 -51.31 -4.43 11.74
C SER A 18 -51.37 -5.56 12.79
N ALA A 19 -50.39 -6.48 12.72
CA ALA A 19 -49.68 -6.99 13.90
C ALA A 19 -48.24 -7.37 13.52
N CYS A 20 -47.27 -6.86 14.29
CA CYS A 20 -45.86 -7.22 14.22
C CYS A 20 -45.63 -8.56 14.91
N ASN A 21 -44.79 -9.45 14.35
CA ASN A 21 -43.75 -10.17 15.11
C ASN A 21 -42.77 -10.91 14.17
N ASP A 22 -41.55 -10.39 14.14
CA ASP A 22 -40.20 -11.01 14.18
C ASP A 22 -39.90 -12.41 13.59
N SER A 23 -38.63 -12.53 13.16
CA SER A 23 -37.87 -13.68 12.61
C SER A 23 -37.90 -13.80 11.08
N ASN A 24 -37.00 -13.07 10.40
CA ASN A 24 -36.71 -13.32 8.99
C ASN A 24 -35.24 -13.74 8.84
N ASP A 25 -35.06 -15.05 8.67
CA ASP A 25 -33.88 -15.64 8.05
C ASP A 25 -33.77 -15.12 6.61
N GLY A 26 -32.63 -14.53 6.29
CA GLY A 26 -32.37 -13.95 4.98
C GLY A 26 -30.88 -13.75 4.77
N GLY A 27 -30.11 -14.84 4.90
CA GLY A 27 -28.70 -14.88 4.52
C GLY A 27 -28.54 -14.60 3.02
N SER A 28 -28.33 -13.34 2.68
CA SER A 28 -27.79 -12.96 1.37
C SER A 28 -26.28 -13.22 1.38
N GLY A 29 -25.90 -14.44 1.03
CA GLY A 29 -24.54 -14.74 0.62
C GLY A 29 -24.25 -13.99 -0.67
N SER A 30 -23.66 -12.80 -0.56
CA SER A 30 -23.08 -12.10 -1.70
C SER A 30 -21.87 -12.89 -2.18
N THR A 31 -22.06 -13.72 -3.20
CA THR A 31 -20.96 -14.22 -4.02
C THR A 31 -20.44 -13.04 -4.85
N SER A 32 -19.61 -12.19 -4.28
CA SER A 32 -18.89 -11.19 -5.07
C SER A 32 -17.95 -11.93 -6.02
N SER A 33 -18.24 -11.89 -7.33
CA SER A 33 -17.26 -12.31 -8.33
C SER A 33 -15.99 -11.50 -8.11
N ALA A 34 -14.86 -12.14 -7.89
CA ALA A 34 -13.58 -11.45 -7.73
C ALA A 34 -13.34 -10.51 -8.94
N ASP A 35 -12.80 -9.31 -8.71
CA ASP A 35 -12.42 -8.34 -9.77
C ASP A 35 -11.15 -8.82 -10.47
N ILE A 36 -11.30 -9.92 -11.23
CA ILE A 36 -10.22 -10.57 -11.99
C ILE A 36 -9.69 -9.60 -13.05
N ASN A 37 -8.36 -9.49 -13.13
CA ASN A 37 -7.70 -8.71 -14.16
C ASN A 37 -7.94 -9.36 -15.54
N ASN A 38 -8.54 -8.58 -16.45
CA ASN A 38 -8.86 -8.95 -17.83
C ASN A 38 -8.19 -8.01 -18.86
N ILE A 39 -7.21 -7.22 -18.44
CA ILE A 39 -6.50 -6.24 -19.27
C ILE A 39 -5.80 -6.96 -20.43
N GLN A 40 -6.07 -6.50 -21.64
CA GLN A 40 -5.46 -7.02 -22.86
C GLN A 40 -4.16 -6.28 -23.16
N ASN A 41 -3.12 -7.02 -23.56
CA ASN A 41 -1.78 -6.48 -23.80
C ASN A 41 -1.30 -5.62 -22.61
N PRO A 42 -1.11 -6.23 -21.43
CA PRO A 42 -0.88 -5.49 -20.19
C PRO A 42 0.45 -4.71 -20.17
N VAL A 43 1.38 -5.03 -21.07
CA VAL A 43 2.70 -4.36 -21.19
C VAL A 43 2.62 -3.28 -22.25
N VAL A 44 2.99 -2.05 -21.90
CA VAL A 44 3.02 -0.89 -22.83
C VAL A 44 4.41 -0.74 -23.43
N THR A 45 5.43 -0.63 -22.59
CA THR A 45 6.84 -0.51 -23.00
C THR A 45 7.77 -1.16 -21.98
N THR A 46 8.98 -1.49 -22.41
CA THR A 46 10.07 -1.92 -21.54
C THR A 46 11.37 -1.24 -21.95
N THR A 47 12.14 -0.77 -20.98
CA THR A 47 13.47 -0.20 -21.18
C THR A 47 14.47 -0.80 -20.20
N ALA A 48 15.76 -0.84 -20.56
CA ALA A 48 16.78 -1.35 -19.67
C ALA A 48 16.93 -0.47 -18.42
N TYR A 49 16.97 -1.09 -17.24
CA TYR A 49 17.20 -0.41 -15.97
C TYR A 49 18.66 -0.58 -15.51
N SER A 50 19.30 0.50 -15.09
CA SER A 50 20.74 0.51 -14.76
C SER A 50 21.14 1.36 -13.55
N LYS A 51 20.20 1.93 -12.79
CA LYS A 51 20.52 2.82 -11.64
C LYS A 51 21.17 2.07 -10.46
N ASP A 52 20.77 0.82 -10.21
CA ASP A 52 21.36 -0.03 -9.18
C ASP A 52 22.29 -1.09 -9.78
N ALA A 53 23.52 -0.68 -10.13
CA ALA A 53 24.48 -1.52 -10.87
C ALA A 53 24.82 -2.84 -10.16
N ASP A 54 24.83 -2.85 -8.82
CA ASP A 54 25.16 -4.04 -8.01
C ASP A 54 24.20 -5.20 -8.25
N ILE A 55 22.94 -4.91 -8.63
CA ILE A 55 21.95 -5.95 -8.89
C ILE A 55 22.32 -6.78 -10.13
N ALA A 56 23.09 -6.22 -11.07
CA ALA A 56 23.50 -6.90 -12.30
C ALA A 56 24.39 -8.13 -12.04
N ALA A 57 25.01 -8.22 -10.85
CA ALA A 57 25.74 -9.42 -10.43
C ALA A 57 24.83 -10.66 -10.30
N LEU A 58 23.53 -10.46 -10.01
CA LEU A 58 22.57 -11.53 -9.72
C LEU A 58 21.37 -11.53 -10.69
N ALA A 59 21.07 -10.39 -11.31
CA ALA A 59 20.09 -10.27 -12.38
C ALA A 59 20.76 -10.52 -13.75
N ALA A 60 20.22 -11.47 -14.52
CA ALA A 60 20.57 -11.67 -15.91
C ALA A 60 20.04 -10.51 -16.79
N ASP A 61 18.95 -9.90 -16.35
CA ASP A 61 18.23 -8.85 -17.05
C ASP A 61 17.48 -7.97 -16.04
N SER A 62 17.49 -6.66 -16.27
CA SER A 62 16.90 -5.63 -15.42
C SER A 62 16.11 -4.67 -16.30
N GLN A 63 14.79 -4.64 -16.15
CA GLN A 63 13.89 -3.87 -17.01
C GLN A 63 13.04 -2.92 -16.18
N LEU A 64 12.86 -1.69 -16.66
CA LEU A 64 11.75 -0.83 -16.30
C LEU A 64 10.60 -1.13 -17.26
N MET A 65 9.49 -1.62 -16.73
CA MET A 65 8.30 -1.99 -17.47
C MET A 65 7.18 -0.99 -17.17
N THR A 66 6.64 -0.35 -18.20
CA THR A 66 5.35 0.35 -18.10
C THR A 66 4.24 -0.64 -18.43
N TYR A 67 3.27 -0.76 -17.53
CA TYR A 67 2.15 -1.68 -17.63
C TYR A 67 0.83 -0.98 -17.35
N LYS A 68 -0.25 -1.61 -17.81
CA LYS A 68 -1.62 -1.17 -17.57
C LYS A 68 -2.16 -1.79 -16.28
N MET A 69 -2.87 -1.00 -15.50
CA MET A 69 -3.60 -1.46 -14.32
C MET A 69 -4.95 -0.75 -14.21
N LYS A 70 -5.82 -1.25 -13.34
CA LYS A 70 -7.04 -0.51 -12.96
C LYS A 70 -6.71 0.45 -11.83
N GLY A 71 -6.88 1.75 -12.07
CA GLY A 71 -6.58 2.81 -11.12
C GLY A 71 -7.62 2.97 -10.02
N VAL A 72 -7.32 3.82 -9.04
CA VAL A 72 -8.15 4.07 -7.85
C VAL A 72 -9.54 4.61 -8.22
N ASN A 73 -9.65 5.35 -9.32
CA ASN A 73 -10.90 5.91 -9.83
C ASN A 73 -11.68 4.91 -10.73
N GLY A 74 -11.14 3.72 -10.98
CA GLY A 74 -11.77 2.65 -11.75
C GLY A 74 -11.40 2.58 -13.23
N ASP A 75 -10.72 3.61 -13.74
CA ASP A 75 -10.22 3.67 -15.13
C ASP A 75 -8.96 2.82 -15.33
N GLU A 76 -8.68 2.44 -16.58
CA GLU A 76 -7.38 1.86 -16.94
C GLU A 76 -6.32 2.97 -16.97
N VAL A 77 -5.26 2.80 -16.18
CA VAL A 77 -4.13 3.74 -16.05
C VAL A 77 -2.81 3.03 -16.33
N GLN A 78 -1.74 3.80 -16.54
CA GLN A 78 -0.39 3.24 -16.67
C GLN A 78 0.37 3.38 -15.34
N ALA A 79 1.17 2.37 -15.03
CA ALA A 79 2.10 2.36 -13.90
C ALA A 79 3.41 1.71 -14.32
N THR A 80 4.45 1.88 -13.51
CA THR A 80 5.78 1.33 -13.78
C THR A 80 6.20 0.29 -12.74
N ALA A 81 7.01 -0.66 -13.17
CA ALA A 81 7.60 -1.67 -12.32
C ALA A 81 9.00 -2.03 -12.79
N LEU A 82 9.91 -2.24 -11.84
CA LEU A 82 11.19 -2.88 -12.14
C LEU A 82 10.98 -4.40 -12.19
N VAL A 83 11.55 -5.06 -13.20
CA VAL A 83 11.51 -6.51 -13.37
C VAL A 83 12.94 -7.02 -13.47
N PHE A 84 13.33 -7.84 -12.51
CA PHE A 84 14.65 -8.46 -12.43
C PHE A 84 14.53 -9.96 -12.68
N THR A 85 15.22 -10.45 -13.72
CA THR A 85 15.30 -11.88 -14.02
C THR A 85 16.56 -12.47 -13.38
N PRO A 86 16.50 -13.55 -12.59
CA PRO A 86 17.68 -14.11 -11.93
C PRO A 86 18.63 -14.78 -12.93
N ARG A 87 19.93 -14.83 -12.59
CA ARG A 87 20.95 -15.59 -13.35
C ARG A 87 20.90 -17.10 -13.14
N THR A 88 20.22 -17.57 -12.09
CA THR A 88 20.04 -19.00 -11.80
C THR A 88 19.33 -19.70 -12.95
N ALA A 89 19.60 -20.99 -13.20
CA ALA A 89 18.81 -21.76 -14.16
C ALA A 89 17.32 -21.77 -13.78
N ALA A 90 16.43 -21.72 -14.78
CA ALA A 90 15.00 -21.84 -14.55
C ALA A 90 14.65 -23.24 -14.02
N PRO A 91 13.88 -23.35 -12.91
CA PRO A 91 13.31 -24.63 -12.48
C PRO A 91 12.41 -25.24 -13.56
N ALA A 92 12.10 -26.53 -13.45
CA ALA A 92 11.25 -27.22 -14.43
C ALA A 92 9.84 -26.59 -14.56
N GLY A 93 9.31 -26.01 -13.49
CA GLY A 93 8.05 -25.25 -13.48
C GLY A 93 8.17 -23.77 -13.84
N GLY A 94 9.38 -23.30 -14.18
CA GLY A 94 9.72 -21.88 -14.36
C GLY A 94 10.09 -21.17 -13.08
N TRP A 95 10.69 -19.99 -13.19
CA TRP A 95 10.98 -19.16 -12.02
C TRP A 95 9.68 -18.70 -11.36
N PRO A 96 9.49 -18.94 -10.05
CA PRO A 96 8.42 -18.30 -9.29
C PRO A 96 8.72 -16.81 -9.07
N VAL A 97 7.66 -16.02 -8.84
CA VAL A 97 7.76 -14.55 -8.80
C VAL A 97 7.57 -14.01 -7.39
N VAL A 98 8.52 -13.25 -6.89
CA VAL A 98 8.33 -12.46 -5.67
C VAL A 98 8.08 -11.01 -6.08
N VAL A 99 6.93 -10.47 -5.69
CA VAL A 99 6.67 -9.04 -5.81
C VAL A 99 7.19 -8.35 -4.56
N TRP A 100 8.20 -7.51 -4.71
CA TRP A 100 8.71 -6.67 -3.63
C TRP A 100 7.98 -5.33 -3.63
N ALA A 101 7.27 -5.06 -2.53
CA ALA A 101 6.51 -3.85 -2.27
C ALA A 101 7.35 -2.87 -1.46
N HIS A 102 7.63 -1.69 -2.01
CA HIS A 102 8.55 -0.72 -1.40
C HIS A 102 7.90 0.07 -0.25
N GLY A 103 8.72 0.55 0.68
CA GLY A 103 8.31 1.49 1.72
C GLY A 103 8.11 2.91 1.16
N THR A 104 7.74 3.85 2.03
CA THR A 104 7.44 5.23 1.61
C THR A 104 8.62 5.94 0.95
N THR A 105 8.40 6.43 -0.26
CA THR A 105 9.38 7.22 -1.02
C THR A 105 8.91 8.66 -1.31
N GLY A 106 7.61 8.88 -1.40
CA GLY A 106 6.98 10.16 -1.77
C GLY A 106 5.73 9.91 -2.60
N VAL A 107 5.15 10.97 -3.18
CA VAL A 107 3.99 10.88 -4.09
C VAL A 107 4.25 11.46 -5.48
N ALA A 108 5.38 12.14 -5.68
CA ALA A 108 5.78 12.66 -6.98
C ALA A 108 6.51 11.57 -7.80
N ASP A 109 6.38 11.61 -9.12
CA ASP A 109 6.92 10.55 -10.00
C ASP A 109 8.41 10.27 -9.80
N GLN A 110 9.21 11.32 -9.59
CA GLN A 110 10.65 11.20 -9.35
C GLN A 110 11.01 10.41 -8.08
N CYS A 111 10.04 10.20 -7.19
CA CYS A 111 10.18 9.43 -5.97
C CYS A 111 9.94 7.93 -6.17
N ALA A 112 9.52 7.50 -7.36
CA ALA A 112 9.43 6.08 -7.68
C ALA A 112 10.80 5.39 -7.57
N PRO A 113 10.92 4.18 -6.98
CA PRO A 113 12.17 3.41 -6.99
C PRO A 113 12.78 3.26 -8.39
N SER A 114 11.98 3.16 -9.44
CA SER A 114 12.47 3.16 -10.83
C SER A 114 13.18 4.44 -11.27
N GLN A 115 12.84 5.58 -10.65
CA GLN A 115 13.40 6.90 -10.98
C GLN A 115 14.57 7.30 -10.07
N GLN A 116 14.47 7.08 -8.76
CA GLN A 116 15.52 7.47 -7.81
C GLN A 116 16.48 6.34 -7.43
N GLY A 117 16.23 5.09 -7.84
CA GLY A 117 17.01 3.92 -7.43
C GLY A 117 16.48 3.29 -6.14
N LEU A 118 16.96 2.08 -5.83
CA LEU A 118 16.47 1.25 -4.72
C LEU A 118 16.99 1.67 -3.34
N GLN A 119 17.99 2.54 -3.25
CA GLN A 119 18.44 3.22 -2.01
C GLN A 119 18.67 2.30 -0.80
N GLY A 120 19.37 1.18 -1.01
CA GLY A 120 19.69 0.21 0.04
C GLY A 120 18.69 -0.93 0.16
N THR A 121 17.53 -0.87 -0.49
CA THR A 121 16.56 -1.98 -0.49
C THR A 121 16.96 -3.12 -1.42
N GLN A 122 17.87 -2.85 -2.39
CA GLN A 122 18.36 -3.84 -3.34
C GLN A 122 18.97 -5.09 -2.69
N TYR A 123 19.45 -5.01 -1.44
CA TYR A 123 20.02 -6.16 -0.74
C TYR A 123 19.04 -7.32 -0.56
N LEU A 124 17.75 -7.03 -0.30
CA LEU A 124 16.73 -8.10 -0.25
C LEU A 124 16.49 -8.68 -1.65
N LEU A 125 16.33 -7.83 -2.65
CA LEU A 125 16.07 -8.24 -4.03
C LEU A 125 17.21 -9.10 -4.57
N MET A 126 18.45 -8.75 -4.28
CA MET A 126 19.64 -9.54 -4.57
C MET A 126 19.58 -10.93 -3.94
N LYS A 127 19.21 -11.05 -2.66
CA LYS A 127 19.06 -12.36 -2.01
C LYS A 127 17.94 -13.19 -2.62
N LEU A 128 16.83 -12.57 -3.00
CA LEU A 128 15.72 -13.25 -3.70
C LEU A 128 16.16 -13.73 -5.11
N LEU A 129 16.88 -12.91 -5.87
CA LEU A 129 17.45 -13.29 -7.16
C LEU A 129 18.43 -14.46 -7.01
N ALA A 130 19.30 -14.43 -6.00
CA ALA A 130 20.22 -15.51 -5.69
C ALA A 130 19.50 -16.82 -5.30
N ALA A 131 18.33 -16.71 -4.67
CA ALA A 131 17.47 -17.83 -4.31
C ALA A 131 16.64 -18.39 -5.49
N GLY A 132 16.70 -17.75 -6.67
CA GLY A 132 16.07 -18.23 -7.90
C GLY A 132 14.67 -17.69 -8.16
N TYR A 133 14.35 -16.51 -7.63
CA TYR A 133 13.07 -15.83 -7.89
C TYR A 133 13.23 -14.76 -8.97
N VAL A 134 12.22 -14.63 -9.84
CA VAL A 134 12.00 -13.36 -10.56
C VAL A 134 11.49 -12.36 -9.54
N VAL A 135 12.06 -11.16 -9.54
CA VAL A 135 11.65 -10.08 -8.64
C VAL A 135 10.95 -9.00 -9.45
N VAL A 136 9.72 -8.67 -9.04
CA VAL A 136 8.93 -7.56 -9.61
C VAL A 136 8.78 -6.50 -8.52
N ALA A 137 9.10 -5.25 -8.82
CA ALA A 137 9.06 -4.14 -7.89
C ALA A 137 8.22 -3.01 -8.50
N PRO A 138 6.88 -3.03 -8.32
CA PRO A 138 6.00 -1.98 -8.81
C PRO A 138 6.28 -0.67 -8.08
N ASP A 139 6.23 0.44 -8.82
CA ASP A 139 6.35 1.79 -8.25
C ASP A 139 5.04 2.25 -7.59
N TYR A 140 3.92 1.56 -7.82
CA TYR A 140 2.54 1.95 -7.50
C TYR A 140 1.91 2.96 -8.48
N GLU A 141 0.58 3.03 -8.47
CA GLU A 141 -0.20 3.99 -9.27
C GLU A 141 0.31 5.42 -9.01
N GLY A 142 0.53 6.19 -10.08
CA GLY A 142 0.95 7.60 -10.00
C GLY A 142 2.37 7.82 -9.49
N LEU A 143 3.22 6.80 -9.47
CA LEU A 143 4.65 6.90 -9.20
C LEU A 143 5.42 6.41 -10.42
N GLY A 144 6.32 7.26 -10.94
CA GLY A 144 7.25 6.92 -12.00
C GLY A 144 6.60 6.89 -13.38
N GLU A 145 5.33 7.26 -13.47
CA GLU A 145 4.55 7.28 -14.70
C GLU A 145 5.08 8.40 -15.62
N PRO A 146 5.45 8.11 -16.88
CA PRO A 146 6.09 9.10 -17.75
C PRO A 146 5.20 10.30 -18.15
N GLY A 147 3.89 10.14 -18.12
CA GLY A 147 2.90 11.16 -18.46
C GLY A 147 2.69 12.22 -17.38
N GLY A 148 3.04 11.95 -16.12
CA GLY A 148 2.82 12.81 -14.96
C GLY A 148 1.35 13.17 -14.76
N LYS A 149 0.44 12.27 -15.14
CA LYS A 149 -1.02 12.53 -15.13
C LYS A 149 -1.70 11.91 -13.93
N GLU A 150 -1.20 10.79 -13.47
CA GLU A 150 -1.72 10.07 -12.32
C GLU A 150 -1.00 10.52 -11.05
N ALA A 151 -1.77 10.90 -10.02
CA ALA A 151 -1.22 11.19 -8.70
C ALA A 151 -1.24 9.94 -7.83
N HIS A 152 -0.17 9.69 -7.08
CA HIS A 152 -0.06 8.51 -6.22
C HIS A 152 -1.07 8.54 -5.07
N PRO A 153 -2.06 7.63 -5.02
CA PRO A 153 -2.99 7.52 -3.90
C PRO A 153 -2.31 6.82 -2.71
N PHE A 154 -1.39 7.54 -2.07
CA PHE A 154 -0.53 7.05 -0.99
C PHE A 154 -1.30 6.31 0.11
N LEU A 155 -0.85 5.10 0.46
CA LEU A 155 -1.47 4.22 1.46
C LEU A 155 -2.93 3.85 1.16
N ASN A 156 -3.38 3.94 -0.11
CA ASN A 156 -4.65 3.36 -0.53
C ASN A 156 -4.46 1.86 -0.81
N VAL A 157 -4.96 1.01 0.10
CA VAL A 157 -4.74 -0.44 0.08
C VAL A 157 -5.16 -1.08 -1.24
N LYS A 158 -6.29 -0.64 -1.79
CA LYS A 158 -6.84 -1.24 -3.01
C LYS A 158 -6.00 -0.85 -4.22
N SER A 159 -5.63 0.42 -4.35
CA SER A 159 -4.77 0.88 -5.45
C SER A 159 -3.41 0.18 -5.43
N GLU A 160 -2.72 0.17 -4.29
CA GLU A 160 -1.40 -0.47 -4.17
C GLU A 160 -1.48 -1.99 -4.43
N ALA A 161 -2.54 -2.65 -3.94
CA ALA A 161 -2.78 -4.06 -4.23
C ALA A 161 -2.97 -4.31 -5.72
N TYR A 162 -3.70 -3.43 -6.42
CA TYR A 162 -3.94 -3.54 -7.86
C TYR A 162 -2.66 -3.27 -8.65
N SER A 163 -1.84 -2.31 -8.23
CA SER A 163 -0.49 -2.11 -8.78
C SER A 163 0.32 -3.40 -8.68
N ILE A 164 0.31 -4.07 -7.54
CA ILE A 164 1.01 -5.35 -7.33
C ILE A 164 0.44 -6.48 -8.20
N THR A 165 -0.88 -6.71 -8.18
CA THR A 165 -1.50 -7.85 -8.88
C THR A 165 -1.41 -7.69 -10.39
N ASP A 166 -1.50 -6.46 -10.89
CA ASP A 166 -1.45 -6.20 -12.34
C ASP A 166 0.00 -6.18 -12.83
N ALA A 167 0.96 -5.73 -12.00
CA ALA A 167 2.39 -5.81 -12.31
C ALA A 167 2.88 -7.26 -12.45
N VAL A 168 2.48 -8.17 -11.56
CA VAL A 168 2.92 -9.58 -11.65
C VAL A 168 2.35 -10.26 -12.90
N VAL A 169 1.12 -9.94 -13.30
CA VAL A 169 0.52 -10.42 -14.54
C VAL A 169 1.27 -9.89 -15.76
N ALA A 170 1.55 -8.58 -15.79
CA ALA A 170 2.28 -7.93 -16.87
C ALA A 170 3.72 -8.46 -17.00
N ALA A 171 4.44 -8.59 -15.88
CA ALA A 171 5.82 -9.10 -15.87
C ALA A 171 5.87 -10.54 -16.37
N ARG A 172 4.92 -11.38 -15.95
CA ARG A 172 4.84 -12.77 -16.42
C ARG A 172 4.52 -12.84 -17.91
N ASP A 173 3.59 -12.04 -18.41
CA ASP A 173 3.26 -11.94 -19.84
C ASP A 173 4.49 -11.50 -20.66
N TYR A 174 5.16 -10.43 -20.24
CA TYR A 174 6.40 -9.94 -20.84
C TYR A 174 7.46 -11.04 -20.95
N LEU A 175 7.83 -11.66 -19.83
CA LEU A 175 8.89 -12.66 -19.79
C LEU A 175 8.54 -13.92 -20.61
N THR A 176 7.28 -14.36 -20.58
CA THR A 176 6.82 -15.50 -21.38
C THR A 176 6.93 -15.21 -22.88
N LYS A 177 6.57 -13.99 -23.32
CA LYS A 177 6.73 -13.55 -24.72
C LYS A 177 8.19 -13.46 -25.16
N GLN A 178 9.12 -13.25 -24.22
CA GLN A 178 10.57 -13.34 -24.44
C GLN A 178 11.11 -14.79 -24.44
N GLY A 179 10.24 -15.80 -24.35
CA GLY A 179 10.65 -17.21 -24.32
C GLY A 179 11.20 -17.69 -22.97
N LYS A 180 11.09 -16.88 -21.90
CA LYS A 180 11.51 -17.28 -20.54
C LYS A 180 10.41 -18.13 -19.89
N LEU A 181 10.80 -19.20 -19.19
CA LEU A 181 9.87 -20.03 -18.43
C LEU A 181 9.62 -19.42 -17.05
N VAL A 182 8.44 -18.84 -16.85
CA VAL A 182 8.03 -18.20 -15.59
C VAL A 182 6.77 -18.89 -15.04
N SER A 183 6.85 -19.28 -13.77
CA SER A 183 5.78 -19.98 -13.07
C SER A 183 4.53 -19.11 -12.92
N LYS A 184 3.40 -19.74 -12.59
CA LYS A 184 2.21 -19.01 -12.11
C LYS A 184 2.28 -18.73 -10.61
N GLN A 185 3.24 -19.33 -9.90
CA GLN A 185 3.41 -19.15 -8.47
C GLN A 185 3.99 -17.77 -8.19
N TRP A 186 3.34 -17.05 -7.27
CA TRP A 186 3.83 -15.76 -6.83
C TRP A 186 3.50 -15.48 -5.37
N MET A 187 4.26 -14.59 -4.76
CA MET A 187 3.99 -14.09 -3.41
C MET A 187 4.53 -12.66 -3.25
N THR A 188 4.22 -12.02 -2.13
CA THR A 188 4.61 -10.63 -1.85
C THR A 188 5.49 -10.52 -0.62
N VAL A 189 6.44 -9.58 -0.68
CA VAL A 189 7.23 -9.14 0.47
C VAL A 189 7.23 -7.63 0.52
N GLY A 190 7.04 -7.01 1.68
CA GLY A 190 7.14 -5.55 1.79
C GLY A 190 7.35 -5.04 3.21
N HIS A 191 7.83 -3.80 3.31
CA HIS A 191 8.13 -3.12 4.57
C HIS A 191 7.43 -1.77 4.68
N SER A 192 6.91 -1.40 5.85
CA SER A 192 6.27 -0.12 6.11
C SER A 192 4.99 0.05 5.26
N GLN A 193 4.91 1.07 4.40
CA GLN A 193 3.90 1.17 3.32
C GLN A 193 3.84 -0.14 2.52
N GLY A 194 4.98 -0.66 2.08
CA GLY A 194 5.06 -1.91 1.32
C GLY A 194 4.55 -3.12 2.10
N GLY A 195 4.66 -3.11 3.42
CA GLY A 195 4.08 -4.14 4.29
C GLY A 195 2.55 -4.11 4.25
N GLN A 196 1.96 -2.90 4.28
CA GLN A 196 0.52 -2.70 4.09
C GLN A 196 0.09 -3.07 2.67
N ALA A 197 0.85 -2.68 1.65
CA ALA A 197 0.58 -3.05 0.26
C ALA A 197 0.63 -4.57 0.03
N ALA A 198 1.59 -5.28 0.65
CA ALA A 198 1.69 -6.74 0.60
C ALA A 198 0.48 -7.43 1.25
N LEU A 199 0.02 -6.94 2.41
CA LEU A 199 -1.24 -7.41 3.01
C LEU A 199 -2.45 -7.09 2.11
N GLY A 200 -2.47 -5.92 1.48
CA GLY A 200 -3.49 -5.56 0.49
C GLY A 200 -3.51 -6.53 -0.70
N ALA A 201 -2.35 -6.85 -1.26
CA ALA A 201 -2.21 -7.83 -2.33
C ALA A 201 -2.70 -9.21 -1.91
N ALA A 202 -2.52 -9.61 -0.65
CA ALA A 202 -3.10 -10.85 -0.14
C ALA A 202 -4.64 -10.84 -0.16
N GLN A 203 -5.27 -9.71 0.20
CA GLN A 203 -6.74 -9.56 0.14
C GLN A 203 -7.28 -9.64 -1.30
N TYR A 204 -6.53 -9.07 -2.24
CA TYR A 204 -6.94 -8.96 -3.64
C TYR A 204 -6.23 -9.97 -4.56
N ALA A 205 -5.56 -10.98 -4.02
CA ALA A 205 -4.70 -11.89 -4.78
C ALA A 205 -5.41 -12.59 -5.94
N ALA A 206 -6.71 -12.86 -5.77
CA ALA A 206 -7.56 -13.44 -6.82
C ALA A 206 -7.53 -12.61 -8.11
N ARG A 207 -7.37 -11.28 -8.03
CA ARG A 207 -7.29 -10.38 -9.19
C ARG A 207 -6.24 -10.82 -10.20
N ALA A 208 -5.06 -11.25 -9.74
CA ALA A 208 -3.98 -11.67 -10.63
C ALA A 208 -4.35 -12.93 -11.43
N ASN A 209 -5.31 -13.74 -10.97
CA ASN A 209 -5.65 -15.05 -11.54
C ASN A 209 -4.41 -15.96 -11.71
N LEU A 210 -3.53 -15.89 -10.72
CA LEU A 210 -2.28 -16.64 -10.61
C LEU A 210 -2.26 -17.41 -9.28
N ASP A 211 -1.28 -18.31 -9.11
CA ASP A 211 -1.17 -19.18 -7.94
C ASP A 211 -0.46 -18.45 -6.79
N TYR A 212 -1.23 -17.66 -6.03
CA TYR A 212 -0.70 -16.89 -4.90
C TYR A 212 -0.32 -17.79 -3.72
N LYS A 213 0.89 -17.63 -3.18
CA LYS A 213 1.45 -18.48 -2.11
C LYS A 213 1.45 -17.86 -0.73
N GLY A 214 1.37 -16.53 -0.62
CA GLY A 214 1.31 -15.86 0.68
C GLY A 214 2.01 -14.50 0.71
N THR A 215 2.22 -13.98 1.91
CA THR A 215 2.88 -12.69 2.15
C THR A 215 3.88 -12.76 3.30
N VAL A 216 5.00 -12.05 3.15
CA VAL A 216 5.82 -11.59 4.28
C VAL A 216 5.68 -10.06 4.40
N ALA A 217 5.04 -9.58 5.46
CA ALA A 217 4.88 -8.15 5.72
C ALA A 217 5.75 -7.74 6.91
N VAL A 218 6.50 -6.65 6.79
CA VAL A 218 7.36 -6.13 7.85
C VAL A 218 6.86 -4.75 8.26
N ALA A 219 6.58 -4.55 9.54
CA ALA A 219 6.06 -3.30 10.10
C ALA A 219 4.93 -2.67 9.24
N PRO A 220 3.84 -3.40 8.95
CA PRO A 220 2.83 -2.94 8.00
C PRO A 220 2.12 -1.68 8.52
N ALA A 221 2.19 -0.60 7.74
CA ALA A 221 1.52 0.67 8.04
C ALA A 221 -0.01 0.46 8.12
N SER A 222 -0.52 0.26 9.33
CA SER A 222 -1.91 -0.10 9.60
C SER A 222 -2.43 0.74 10.74
N ASN A 223 -3.75 0.88 10.86
CA ASN A 223 -4.39 1.67 11.91
C ASN A 223 -3.75 3.07 12.02
N LEU A 224 -3.73 3.83 10.91
CA LEU A 224 -3.01 5.10 10.81
C LEU A 224 -3.42 6.11 11.91
N THR A 225 -4.67 6.09 12.36
CA THR A 225 -5.14 6.87 13.52
C THR A 225 -4.35 6.56 14.80
N ILE A 226 -3.97 5.30 15.04
CA ILE A 226 -3.10 4.92 16.17
C ILE A 226 -1.72 5.50 15.96
N ILE A 227 -1.14 5.32 14.76
CA ILE A 227 0.20 5.83 14.46
C ILE A 227 0.30 7.33 14.76
N LEU A 228 -0.66 8.11 14.25
CA LEU A 228 -0.71 9.56 14.46
C LEU A 228 -0.86 9.91 15.95
N ASN A 229 -1.84 9.34 16.65
CA ASN A 229 -2.10 9.68 18.06
C ASN A 229 -0.98 9.20 19.02
N VAL A 230 -0.43 8.01 18.78
CA VAL A 230 0.66 7.46 19.59
C VAL A 230 1.92 8.28 19.35
N GLY A 231 2.23 8.65 18.11
CA GLY A 231 3.38 9.50 17.80
C GLY A 231 3.31 10.86 18.53
N GLU A 232 2.15 11.52 18.51
CA GLU A 232 1.95 12.77 19.29
C GLU A 232 2.15 12.55 20.79
N SER A 233 1.57 11.48 21.33
CA SER A 233 1.63 11.17 22.77
C SER A 233 3.03 10.79 23.23
N GLN A 234 3.80 10.09 22.39
CA GLN A 234 5.17 9.64 22.69
C GLN A 234 6.13 10.81 22.91
N VAL A 235 5.91 11.94 22.27
CA VAL A 235 6.82 13.09 22.33
C VAL A 235 6.35 14.24 23.20
N ALA A 236 5.21 14.11 23.90
CA ALA A 236 4.68 15.16 24.78
C ALA A 236 5.75 15.66 25.78
N ASN A 237 6.50 14.72 26.38
CA ASN A 237 7.54 14.97 27.37
C ASN A 237 8.96 14.65 26.88
N ALA A 238 9.15 14.44 25.57
CA ALA A 238 10.47 14.17 25.00
C ALA A 238 11.32 15.45 24.92
N ASP A 239 12.64 15.27 24.78
CA ASP A 239 13.55 16.37 24.45
C ASP A 239 13.20 16.99 23.09
N LEU A 240 13.67 18.22 22.86
CA LEU A 240 13.34 19.00 21.67
C LEU A 240 13.70 18.27 20.37
N ASN A 241 14.84 17.57 20.31
CA ASN A 241 15.28 16.91 19.09
C ASN A 241 14.37 15.72 18.76
N THR A 242 14.12 14.86 19.74
CA THR A 242 13.16 13.76 19.59
C THR A 242 11.77 14.29 19.20
N LYS A 243 11.32 15.39 19.81
CA LYS A 243 10.05 16.03 19.47
C LYS A 243 10.01 16.52 18.02
N ILE A 244 11.03 17.26 17.57
CA ILE A 244 11.11 17.73 16.16
C ILE A 244 11.13 16.54 15.20
N THR A 245 11.96 15.53 15.45
CA THR A 245 12.09 14.37 14.54
C THR A 245 10.78 13.62 14.39
N THR A 246 10.09 13.29 15.49
CA THR A 246 8.83 12.55 15.43
C THR A 246 7.72 13.40 14.83
N LEU A 247 7.53 14.65 15.28
CA LEU A 247 6.45 15.50 14.77
C LEU A 247 6.63 15.84 13.28
N ALA A 248 7.86 16.05 12.82
CA ALA A 248 8.14 16.24 11.40
C ALA A 248 7.80 14.98 10.59
N ALA A 249 8.10 13.78 11.11
CA ALA A 249 7.71 12.53 10.45
C ALA A 249 6.19 12.37 10.36
N LEU A 250 5.44 12.66 11.44
CA LEU A 250 3.97 12.64 11.44
C LEU A 250 3.39 13.64 10.44
N ASP A 251 3.92 14.87 10.38
CA ASP A 251 3.50 15.88 9.42
C ASP A 251 3.86 15.48 7.98
N THR A 252 4.98 14.78 7.79
CA THR A 252 5.38 14.24 6.47
C THR A 252 4.38 13.20 5.99
N PHE A 253 4.04 12.20 6.82
CA PHE A 253 3.02 11.21 6.46
C PHE A 253 1.66 11.85 6.22
N THR A 254 1.26 12.79 7.07
CA THR A 254 -0.01 13.52 6.92
C THR A 254 -0.04 14.32 5.61
N SER A 255 1.08 14.91 5.20
CA SER A 255 1.21 15.63 3.93
C SER A 255 1.08 14.69 2.73
N LEU A 256 1.74 13.51 2.76
CA LEU A 256 1.64 12.51 1.69
C LEU A 256 0.24 11.90 1.59
N ILE A 257 -0.41 11.62 2.73
CA ILE A 257 -1.82 11.20 2.77
C ILE A 257 -2.72 12.28 2.16
N THR A 258 -2.48 13.55 2.50
CA THR A 258 -3.27 14.67 1.95
C THR A 258 -3.13 14.73 0.44
N ALA A 259 -1.90 14.65 -0.10
CA ALA A 259 -1.64 14.61 -1.53
C ALA A 259 -2.37 13.45 -2.22
N GLY A 260 -2.24 12.23 -1.69
CA GLY A 260 -2.88 11.05 -2.26
C GLY A 260 -4.41 11.10 -2.22
N LEU A 261 -5.00 11.75 -1.21
CA LEU A 261 -6.44 11.96 -1.12
C LEU A 261 -6.98 12.91 -2.18
N GLN A 262 -6.18 13.84 -2.71
CA GLN A 262 -6.62 14.79 -3.73
C GLN A 262 -7.05 14.08 -5.02
N THR A 263 -6.52 12.87 -5.31
CA THR A 263 -6.89 12.06 -6.48
C THR A 263 -8.38 11.72 -6.54
N SER A 264 -9.00 11.43 -5.39
CA SER A 264 -10.45 11.15 -5.29
C SER A 264 -11.23 12.28 -4.62
N ASN A 265 -10.53 13.30 -4.10
CA ASN A 265 -11.12 14.44 -3.39
C ASN A 265 -10.43 15.76 -3.84
N PRO A 266 -10.63 16.20 -5.10
CA PRO A 266 -9.88 17.33 -5.67
C PRO A 266 -10.16 18.68 -5.00
N SER A 267 -11.21 18.78 -4.18
CA SER A 267 -11.51 19.97 -3.38
C SER A 267 -10.72 20.04 -2.07
N LEU A 268 -10.09 18.94 -1.62
CA LEU A 268 -9.30 18.89 -0.39
C LEU A 268 -8.02 19.72 -0.57
N LYS A 269 -7.75 20.62 0.37
CA LYS A 269 -6.55 21.46 0.37
C LYS A 269 -5.66 21.14 1.56
N PHE A 270 -4.36 21.38 1.42
CA PHE A 270 -3.43 21.30 2.55
C PHE A 270 -3.80 22.25 3.68
N SER A 271 -4.42 23.40 3.38
CA SER A 271 -4.93 24.33 4.40
C SER A 271 -6.12 23.80 5.20
N ASP A 272 -6.82 22.76 4.73
CA ASP A 272 -7.86 22.08 5.51
C ASP A 272 -7.25 21.15 6.57
N ILE A 273 -6.00 20.74 6.35
CA ILE A 273 -5.26 19.76 7.17
C ILE A 273 -4.25 20.42 8.09
N PHE A 274 -3.56 21.46 7.62
CA PHE A 274 -2.47 22.15 8.30
C PHE A 274 -2.77 23.63 8.50
N LYS A 275 -2.32 24.17 9.62
CA LYS A 275 -2.28 25.62 9.85
C LYS A 275 -1.16 26.25 9.03
N SER A 276 -1.33 27.52 8.67
CA SER A 276 -0.29 28.27 7.98
C SER A 276 0.83 28.73 8.93
N PRO A 277 2.11 28.73 8.51
CA PRO A 277 2.63 28.44 7.16
C PRO A 277 2.96 26.96 6.88
N THR A 278 2.68 26.04 7.80
CA THR A 278 2.99 24.61 7.59
C THR A 278 2.23 24.01 6.41
N ASP A 279 1.02 24.51 6.12
CA ASP A 279 0.27 24.14 4.91
C ASP A 279 1.07 24.32 3.61
N LYS A 280 1.92 25.35 3.52
CA LYS A 280 2.76 25.61 2.35
C LYS A 280 3.94 24.66 2.24
N ILE A 281 4.50 24.24 3.36
CA ILE A 281 5.56 23.23 3.36
C ILE A 281 4.95 21.87 3.02
N ALA A 282 3.82 21.53 3.64
CA ALA A 282 3.09 20.29 3.38
C ALA A 282 2.69 20.13 1.90
N GLU A 283 2.25 21.21 1.25
CA GLU A 283 1.90 21.23 -0.18
C GLU A 283 3.06 20.82 -1.10
N THR A 284 4.31 21.00 -0.67
CA THR A 284 5.48 20.53 -1.44
C THR A 284 5.56 19.01 -1.54
N ALA A 285 4.75 18.26 -0.76
CA ALA A 285 4.60 16.81 -0.94
C ALA A 285 4.31 16.41 -2.39
N ASN A 286 3.59 17.25 -3.14
CA ASN A 286 3.29 17.01 -4.55
C ASN A 286 4.51 17.09 -5.48
N THR A 287 5.65 17.61 -5.01
CA THR A 287 6.81 17.90 -5.87
C THR A 287 8.14 17.40 -5.31
N VAL A 288 8.24 17.11 -4.02
CA VAL A 288 9.48 16.59 -3.39
C VAL A 288 9.26 15.22 -2.77
N CYS A 289 10.36 14.47 -2.59
CA CYS A 289 10.31 13.13 -1.99
C CYS A 289 10.30 13.16 -0.46
N TYR A 290 9.93 12.02 0.13
CA TYR A 290 9.72 11.83 1.57
C TYR A 290 10.83 12.48 2.43
N THR A 291 12.10 12.18 2.13
CA THR A 291 13.24 12.67 2.91
C THR A 291 13.35 14.20 2.89
N GLN A 292 13.19 14.82 1.71
CA GLN A 292 13.29 16.27 1.57
C GLN A 292 12.10 17.00 2.22
N LEU A 293 10.90 16.41 2.11
CA LEU A 293 9.70 16.93 2.77
C LEU A 293 9.88 16.93 4.29
N GLY A 294 10.32 15.81 4.86
CA GLY A 294 10.59 15.69 6.29
C GLY A 294 11.69 16.64 6.78
N GLN A 295 12.75 16.83 6.00
CA GLN A 295 13.79 17.82 6.30
C GLN A 295 13.24 19.25 6.30
N SER A 296 12.34 19.58 5.39
CA SER A 296 11.74 20.92 5.30
C SER A 296 10.79 21.19 6.48
N LEU A 297 9.95 20.21 6.83
CA LEU A 297 9.06 20.29 8.00
C LEU A 297 9.84 20.37 9.31
N GLY A 298 10.84 19.49 9.51
CA GLY A 298 11.69 19.49 10.70
C GLY A 298 12.58 20.72 10.79
N GLY A 299 13.10 21.21 9.66
CA GLY A 299 13.88 22.43 9.58
C GLY A 299 13.07 23.66 10.01
N ALA A 300 11.81 23.77 9.56
CA ALA A 300 10.91 24.84 9.98
C ALA A 300 10.59 24.78 11.48
N MET A 301 10.38 23.59 12.03
CA MET A 301 10.24 23.39 13.48
C MET A 301 11.50 23.82 14.24
N GLY A 302 12.69 23.46 13.75
CA GLY A 302 13.96 23.85 14.37
C GLY A 302 14.19 25.37 14.36
N VAL A 303 13.88 26.03 13.23
CA VAL A 303 13.93 27.50 13.13
C VAL A 303 12.96 28.13 14.14
N TYR A 304 11.72 27.64 14.20
CA TYR A 304 10.74 28.14 15.17
C TYR A 304 11.25 27.97 16.61
N ALA A 305 11.74 26.79 16.98
CA ALA A 305 12.22 26.52 18.33
C ALA A 305 13.40 27.44 18.71
N SER A 306 14.32 27.70 17.77
CA SER A 306 15.44 28.63 17.99
C SER A 306 14.99 30.06 18.29
N GLN A 307 13.81 30.45 17.80
CA GLN A 307 13.21 31.77 18.01
C GLN A 307 12.26 31.81 19.22
N ASN A 308 11.90 30.65 19.79
CA ASN A 308 10.90 30.50 20.85
C ASN A 308 11.46 29.75 22.07
N ALA A 309 12.64 30.17 22.54
CA ALA A 309 13.28 29.65 23.76
C ALA A 309 13.48 28.12 23.78
N GLY A 310 13.68 27.50 22.62
CA GLY A 310 13.84 26.04 22.52
C GLY A 310 12.54 25.26 22.67
N SER A 311 11.38 25.89 22.47
CA SER A 311 10.07 25.25 22.53
C SER A 311 9.36 25.22 21.17
N LEU A 312 8.52 24.20 20.96
CA LEU A 312 7.57 24.11 19.85
C LEU A 312 6.15 24.53 20.26
N ASP A 313 5.96 25.04 21.49
CA ASP A 313 4.66 25.49 21.95
C ASP A 313 4.13 26.59 21.02
N GLY A 314 2.96 26.37 20.43
CA GLY A 314 2.35 27.29 19.47
C GLY A 314 2.82 27.11 18.03
N TYR A 315 3.73 26.20 17.71
CA TYR A 315 4.11 25.89 16.33
C TYR A 315 2.86 25.42 15.53
N PRO A 316 2.54 26.04 14.37
CA PRO A 316 1.26 25.83 13.69
C PRO A 316 1.27 24.53 12.87
N ARG A 317 1.01 23.38 13.50
CA ARG A 317 0.90 22.07 12.83
C ARG A 317 -0.51 21.80 12.29
N THR A 318 -0.94 20.54 12.32
CA THR A 318 -2.25 20.09 11.86
C THR A 318 -3.41 20.83 12.56
N GLN A 319 -4.51 20.98 11.82
CA GLN A 319 -5.80 21.42 12.33
C GLN A 319 -6.34 20.38 13.32
N SER A 320 -6.84 20.75 14.49
CA SER A 320 -7.26 19.77 15.52
C SER A 320 -8.37 18.81 15.08
N ASN A 321 -9.15 19.16 14.06
CA ASN A 321 -10.26 18.38 13.52
C ASN A 321 -9.95 17.69 12.18
N PHE A 322 -8.71 17.70 11.69
CA PHE A 322 -8.40 17.21 10.34
C PHE A 322 -8.79 15.74 10.11
N MET A 323 -8.59 14.87 11.11
CA MET A 323 -8.97 13.46 11.04
C MET A 323 -10.49 13.24 10.96
N ALA A 324 -11.30 14.23 11.36
CA ALA A 324 -12.76 14.17 11.29
C ALA A 324 -13.30 14.65 9.94
N LEU A 325 -12.47 15.19 9.05
CA LEU A 325 -12.89 15.53 7.69
C LEU A 325 -13.38 14.26 6.97
N PRO A 326 -14.51 14.30 6.22
CA PRO A 326 -15.09 13.08 5.65
C PRO A 326 -14.13 12.24 4.80
N ALA A 327 -13.34 12.89 3.95
CA ALA A 327 -12.34 12.22 3.10
C ALA A 327 -11.25 11.53 3.93
N VAL A 328 -10.73 12.22 4.96
CA VAL A 328 -9.67 11.70 5.84
C VAL A 328 -10.21 10.57 6.71
N SER A 329 -11.39 10.74 7.31
CA SER A 329 -12.02 9.73 8.18
C SER A 329 -12.30 8.43 7.41
N LYS A 330 -12.90 8.53 6.21
CA LYS A 330 -13.13 7.38 5.34
C LYS A 330 -11.82 6.65 5.00
N PHE A 331 -10.78 7.41 4.69
CA PHE A 331 -9.48 6.85 4.37
C PHE A 331 -8.83 6.13 5.55
N LEU A 332 -8.80 6.76 6.73
CA LEU A 332 -8.20 6.19 7.95
C LEU A 332 -8.91 4.92 8.42
N VAL A 333 -10.23 4.81 8.19
CA VAL A 333 -11.04 3.68 8.65
C VAL A 333 -11.10 2.55 7.62
N THR A 334 -11.14 2.89 6.33
CA THR A 334 -11.47 1.92 5.28
C THR A 334 -10.39 1.85 4.21
N ASP A 335 -10.08 2.95 3.53
CA ASP A 335 -9.29 2.88 2.30
C ASP A 335 -7.80 2.55 2.57
N SER A 336 -7.29 2.90 3.76
CA SER A 336 -5.91 2.62 4.20
C SER A 336 -5.73 1.38 5.06
N GLN A 337 -6.82 0.72 5.44
CA GLN A 337 -6.74 -0.37 6.40
C GLN A 337 -6.54 -1.73 5.70
N PRO A 338 -5.42 -2.43 5.86
CA PRO A 338 -5.28 -3.79 5.37
C PRO A 338 -5.99 -4.79 6.30
N LEU A 339 -6.01 -6.06 5.89
CA LEU A 339 -6.60 -7.19 6.61
C LEU A 339 -8.07 -7.02 7.05
N GLN A 340 -8.89 -6.40 6.20
CA GLN A 340 -10.34 -6.26 6.40
C GLN A 340 -11.14 -7.52 6.05
N VAL A 341 -10.51 -8.50 5.39
CA VAL A 341 -11.11 -9.79 5.01
C VAL A 341 -10.19 -10.94 5.43
N LYS A 342 -10.77 -12.13 5.61
CA LYS A 342 -10.00 -13.36 5.87
C LYS A 342 -9.07 -13.61 4.68
N LEU A 343 -7.80 -13.87 4.98
CA LEU A 343 -6.81 -14.30 4.00
C LEU A 343 -6.74 -15.83 3.96
N ASN A 344 -6.76 -16.37 2.74
CA ASN A 344 -6.77 -17.82 2.52
C ASN A 344 -5.36 -18.43 2.43
N GLN A 345 -4.34 -17.60 2.20
CA GLN A 345 -2.94 -18.00 2.12
C GLN A 345 -2.19 -17.60 3.41
N PRO A 346 -1.10 -18.30 3.75
CA PRO A 346 -0.28 -17.95 4.90
C PRO A 346 0.29 -16.54 4.83
N VAL A 347 0.35 -15.89 5.99
CA VAL A 347 0.97 -14.57 6.18
C VAL A 347 2.00 -14.66 7.31
N ILE A 348 3.15 -14.05 7.09
CA ILE A 348 4.16 -13.85 8.12
C ILE A 348 4.30 -12.34 8.34
N ILE A 349 4.15 -11.89 9.58
CA ILE A 349 4.32 -10.49 9.95
C ILE A 349 5.51 -10.35 10.88
N TYR A 350 6.45 -9.47 10.54
CA TYR A 350 7.54 -9.03 11.41
C TYR A 350 7.20 -7.66 12.00
N GLN A 351 7.41 -7.48 13.30
CA GLN A 351 7.21 -6.20 13.96
C GLN A 351 8.25 -5.96 15.05
N GLY A 352 8.79 -4.75 15.09
CA GLY A 352 9.68 -4.31 16.15
C GLY A 352 8.91 -3.75 17.35
N GLY A 353 9.32 -4.12 18.57
CA GLY A 353 8.76 -3.55 19.80
C GLY A 353 9.26 -2.12 20.08
N ALA A 354 10.42 -1.75 19.56
CA ALA A 354 10.98 -0.41 19.62
C ALA A 354 10.63 0.44 18.38
N ASP A 355 9.70 -0.03 17.53
CA ASP A 355 9.27 0.71 16.34
C ASP A 355 8.48 1.96 16.74
N THR A 356 9.05 3.14 16.44
CA THR A 356 8.43 4.45 16.70
C THR A 356 7.72 5.03 15.47
N THR A 357 7.83 4.39 14.32
CA THR A 357 7.23 4.86 13.06
C THR A 357 5.90 4.16 12.81
N VAL A 358 5.87 2.83 12.95
CA VAL A 358 4.66 2.01 12.96
C VAL A 358 4.66 1.28 14.31
N PRO A 359 4.13 1.90 15.38
CA PRO A 359 4.17 1.31 16.70
C PRO A 359 3.54 -0.08 16.71
N LYS A 360 4.15 -1.00 17.46
CA LYS A 360 3.66 -2.38 17.59
C LYS A 360 2.17 -2.46 17.94
N SER A 361 1.66 -1.51 18.72
CA SER A 361 0.23 -1.42 19.08
C SER A 361 -0.70 -1.27 17.87
N ALA A 362 -0.24 -0.65 16.78
CA ALA A 362 -1.00 -0.55 15.53
C ALA A 362 -1.16 -1.92 14.87
N THR A 363 -0.10 -2.72 14.80
CA THR A 363 -0.14 -4.10 14.29
C THR A 363 -0.87 -5.04 15.25
N ASP A 364 -0.74 -4.85 16.57
CA ASP A 364 -1.50 -5.63 17.55
C ASP A 364 -3.01 -5.39 17.42
N LEU A 365 -3.44 -4.14 17.18
CA LEU A 365 -4.85 -3.85 16.90
C LEU A 365 -5.31 -4.52 15.60
N LEU A 366 -4.51 -4.45 14.53
CA LEU A 366 -4.77 -5.13 13.26
C LEU A 366 -5.03 -6.64 13.49
N LEU A 367 -4.19 -7.29 14.29
CA LEU A 367 -4.27 -8.73 14.58
C LEU A 367 -5.38 -9.10 15.57
N SER A 368 -5.91 -8.14 16.31
CA SER A 368 -7.05 -8.37 17.21
C SER A 368 -8.39 -8.50 16.47
N GLY A 369 -8.45 -8.05 15.22
CA GLY A 369 -9.64 -8.09 14.37
C GLY A 369 -10.08 -9.51 14.00
N VAL A 370 -11.38 -9.69 13.76
CA VAL A 370 -11.97 -10.98 13.35
C VAL A 370 -11.29 -11.56 12.10
N PRO A 371 -11.08 -10.79 11.01
CA PRO A 371 -10.47 -11.34 9.80
C PRO A 371 -9.05 -11.89 10.04
N ALA A 372 -8.27 -11.22 10.88
CA ALA A 372 -6.93 -11.64 11.25
C ALA A 372 -6.94 -12.97 12.01
N LYS A 373 -7.85 -13.12 12.98
CA LYS A 373 -8.02 -14.35 13.78
C LYS A 373 -8.47 -15.55 12.95
N GLU A 374 -9.17 -15.32 11.86
CA GLU A 374 -9.59 -16.36 10.92
C GLU A 374 -8.54 -16.70 9.85
N SER A 375 -7.48 -15.89 9.75
CA SER A 375 -6.38 -16.05 8.79
C SER A 375 -5.21 -16.83 9.42
N GLN A 376 -4.39 -17.46 8.59
CA GLN A 376 -3.16 -18.11 9.05
C GLN A 376 -2.00 -17.11 9.13
N ILE A 377 -1.84 -16.47 10.30
CA ILE A 377 -0.83 -15.42 10.51
C ILE A 377 0.22 -15.89 11.52
N SER A 378 1.49 -15.89 11.11
CA SER A 378 2.65 -16.03 11.99
C SER A 378 3.20 -14.66 12.35
N TYR A 379 3.12 -14.27 13.63
CA TYR A 379 3.56 -12.96 14.09
C TYR A 379 4.91 -13.05 14.82
N ARG A 380 5.95 -12.50 14.21
CA ARG A 380 7.34 -12.50 14.70
C ARG A 380 7.68 -11.14 15.26
N THR A 381 8.03 -11.11 16.54
CA THR A 381 8.30 -9.87 17.26
C THR A 381 9.63 -9.94 18.00
N ASN A 382 10.26 -8.79 18.17
CA ASN A 382 11.42 -8.62 19.03
C ASN A 382 11.38 -7.22 19.63
N ASP A 383 11.54 -7.12 20.95
CA ASP A 383 11.44 -5.85 21.67
C ASP A 383 12.54 -4.86 21.30
N ALA A 384 13.70 -5.34 20.81
CA ALA A 384 14.84 -4.52 20.43
C ALA A 384 14.80 -4.07 18.96
N TRP A 385 13.98 -4.68 18.10
CA TRP A 385 13.85 -4.21 16.73
C TRP A 385 13.09 -2.88 16.71
N ASP A 386 13.68 -1.89 16.05
CA ASP A 386 13.03 -0.66 15.60
C ASP A 386 12.41 -0.85 14.19
N HIS A 387 11.89 0.23 13.62
CA HIS A 387 11.24 0.22 12.31
C HIS A 387 12.13 -0.34 11.19
N THR A 388 13.43 -0.04 11.23
CA THR A 388 14.40 -0.39 10.18
C THR A 388 14.99 -1.77 10.42
N THR A 389 15.42 -2.06 11.65
CA THR A 389 16.06 -3.31 12.07
C THR A 389 15.11 -4.50 12.04
N ALA A 390 13.80 -4.29 12.21
CA ALA A 390 12.81 -5.32 11.92
C ALA A 390 12.92 -5.86 10.47
N TYR A 391 13.37 -5.03 9.54
CA TYR A 391 13.63 -5.41 8.15
C TYR A 391 15.09 -5.81 7.92
N VAL A 392 16.05 -4.91 8.14
CA VAL A 392 17.45 -5.11 7.69
C VAL A 392 18.20 -6.22 8.45
N LEU A 393 17.82 -6.54 9.69
CA LEU A 393 18.41 -7.66 10.43
C LEU A 393 17.75 -9.00 10.09
N ASN A 394 16.64 -8.99 9.34
CA ASN A 394 15.85 -10.17 9.03
C ASN A 394 15.88 -10.55 7.55
N LEU A 395 16.74 -9.94 6.72
CA LEU A 395 16.76 -10.22 5.28
C LEU A 395 16.90 -11.72 4.96
N ASP A 396 17.78 -12.43 5.68
CA ASP A 396 17.95 -13.87 5.49
C ASP A 396 16.75 -14.67 6.00
N ASN A 397 16.13 -14.26 7.10
CA ASN A 397 14.92 -14.89 7.63
C ASN A 397 13.72 -14.70 6.68
N ILE A 398 13.59 -13.50 6.09
CA ILE A 398 12.57 -13.17 5.09
C ILE A 398 12.75 -14.04 3.84
N VAL A 399 13.98 -14.23 3.36
CA VAL A 399 14.27 -15.11 2.22
C VAL A 399 13.96 -16.57 2.56
N ALA A 400 14.31 -17.03 3.77
CA ALA A 400 13.97 -18.37 4.23
C ALA A 400 12.46 -18.60 4.32
N ASP A 401 11.70 -17.60 4.76
CA ASP A 401 10.24 -17.63 4.79
C ASP A 401 9.63 -17.70 3.39
N VAL A 402 10.14 -16.89 2.45
CA VAL A 402 9.77 -16.95 1.04
C VAL A 402 10.02 -18.35 0.49
N GLN A 403 11.17 -18.95 0.77
CA GLN A 403 11.50 -20.32 0.35
C GLN A 403 10.60 -21.37 1.00
N SER A 404 10.18 -21.17 2.24
CA SER A 404 9.25 -22.07 2.93
C SER A 404 7.85 -22.01 2.36
N LEU A 405 7.37 -20.83 1.95
CA LEU A 405 6.03 -20.64 1.39
C LEU A 405 5.97 -20.96 -0.11
N MET A 406 7.06 -20.74 -0.83
CA MET A 406 7.15 -20.89 -2.28
C MET A 406 8.54 -21.43 -2.68
N PRO A 407 8.79 -22.75 -2.53
CA PRO A 407 10.05 -23.36 -2.92
C PRO A 407 10.37 -23.20 -4.42
N THR A 408 11.65 -23.06 -4.76
CA THR A 408 12.13 -22.96 -6.16
C THR A 408 12.53 -24.30 -6.78
N LYS A 409 12.38 -25.41 -6.06
CA LYS A 409 12.81 -26.76 -6.48
C LYS A 409 11.69 -27.77 -6.42
#